data_AF-A0A968KJ15-F1
#
_entry.id   AF-A0A968KJ15-F1
#
_cell.length_a   1.000
_cell.length_b   1.000
_cell.length_c   1.000
_cell.angle_alpha   90.00
_cell.angle_beta   90.00
_cell.angle_gamma   90.00
#
_symmetry.space_group_name_H-M   'P 1'
#
loop_
_entity.id
_entity.type
_entity.pdbx_description
1 polymer ?
#
loop_
_entity_poly.entity_id
_entity_poly.type
_entity_poly.pdbx_seq_one_letter_code
_entity_poly.pdbx_strand_id
1 'polypeptide(L)'
;MGLNTIRDFDCDYCNSFKGNGGYGLSYRHSFKAPYILFLLAELEAETSPHLDDNHRAGGGVWGGSYFNFGEDWRMEVSAQYKRFPLGNESEYIRYDAKLRYSPHKDVDLRLEYMRIDHKDQGLFSLNLYY
;
A
#
# COMPACT_ATOMS: atom_id res chain seq x y z
N MET A 1 -10.77 8.85 4.58
CA MET A 1 -10.78 10.04 3.70
C MET A 1 -9.60 10.93 4.08
N GLY A 2 -8.89 11.49 3.11
CA GLY A 2 -7.74 12.36 3.37
C GLY A 2 -7.19 12.99 2.09
N LEU A 3 -6.35 14.01 2.27
CA LEU A 3 -5.58 14.61 1.18
C LEU A 3 -4.35 13.73 0.89
N ASN A 4 -4.17 13.34 -0.37
CA ASN A 4 -3.03 12.58 -0.85
C ASN A 4 -2.44 13.26 -2.08
N THR A 5 -1.24 12.81 -2.49
CA THR A 5 -0.66 13.19 -3.78
C THR A 5 -0.86 12.02 -4.74
N ILE A 6 -1.39 12.29 -5.93
CA ILE A 6 -1.52 11.33 -7.02
C ILE A 6 -0.12 10.91 -7.45
N ARG A 7 0.18 9.61 -7.46
CA ARG A 7 1.52 9.08 -7.77
C ARG A 7 1.59 8.27 -9.06
N ASP A 8 0.44 7.88 -9.60
CA ASP A 8 0.32 7.11 -10.83
C ASP A 8 0.41 7.97 -12.10
N PHE A 9 0.22 9.29 -11.98
CA PHE A 9 0.41 10.24 -13.07
C PHE A 9 1.82 10.85 -13.07
N ASP A 10 2.22 11.41 -14.21
CA ASP A 10 3.42 12.22 -14.34
C ASP A 10 3.16 13.65 -13.88
N CYS A 11 2.96 13.82 -12.57
CA CYS A 11 2.74 15.10 -11.95
C CYS A 11 3.41 15.12 -10.57
N ASP A 12 4.35 16.04 -10.37
CA ASP A 12 5.14 16.10 -9.14
C ASP A 12 4.33 16.50 -7.90
N TYR A 13 3.26 17.30 -8.06
CA TYR A 13 2.51 17.91 -6.95
C TYR A 13 0.99 17.94 -7.18
N CYS A 14 0.41 16.86 -7.71
CA CYS A 14 -1.03 16.75 -7.88
C CYS A 14 -1.70 16.31 -6.57
N ASN A 15 -2.19 17.28 -5.79
CA ASN A 15 -3.02 16.97 -4.62
C ASN A 15 -4.37 16.41 -5.06
N SER A 16 -4.86 15.43 -4.32
CA SER A 16 -6.17 14.83 -4.50
C SER A 16 -6.85 14.62 -3.17
N PHE A 17 -8.18 14.73 -3.16
CA PHE A 17 -8.98 14.25 -2.06
C PHE A 17 -9.40 12.81 -2.36
N LYS A 18 -9.03 11.91 -1.46
CA LYS A 18 -9.20 10.46 -1.66
C LYS A 18 -10.05 9.84 -0.55
N GLY A 19 -11.05 9.08 -0.98
CA GLY A 19 -11.88 8.21 -0.15
C GLY A 19 -11.70 6.76 -0.57
N ASN A 20 -11.46 5.88 0.39
CA ASN A 20 -11.32 4.45 0.17
C ASN A 20 -12.19 3.68 1.17
N GLY A 21 -12.70 2.54 0.74
CA GLY A 21 -13.44 1.59 1.56
C GLY A 21 -13.29 0.19 0.99
N GLY A 22 -13.41 -0.85 1.80
CA GLY A 22 -13.19 -2.20 1.32
C GLY A 22 -13.47 -3.26 2.37
N TYR A 23 -13.43 -4.51 1.92
CA TYR A 23 -13.57 -5.69 2.75
C TYR A 23 -12.38 -6.61 2.56
N GLY A 24 -11.92 -7.21 3.64
CA GLY A 24 -10.72 -8.02 3.67
C GLY A 24 -10.93 -9.37 4.33
N LEU A 25 -10.16 -10.35 3.87
CA LEU A 25 -10.00 -11.66 4.46
C LEU A 25 -8.54 -11.88 4.80
N SER A 26 -8.28 -12.47 5.97
CA SER A 26 -6.95 -12.90 6.36
C SER A 26 -6.99 -14.37 6.75
N TYR A 27 -6.02 -15.13 6.27
CA TYR A 27 -5.89 -16.55 6.55
C TYR A 27 -4.56 -16.84 7.23
N ARG A 28 -4.62 -17.56 8.35
CA ARG A 28 -3.45 -18.09 9.05
C ARG A 28 -3.61 -19.61 9.16
N HIS A 29 -2.60 -20.35 8.71
CA HIS A 29 -2.66 -21.82 8.70
C HIS A 29 -2.78 -22.43 10.11
N SER A 30 -2.07 -21.88 11.09
CA SER A 30 -2.09 -22.31 12.49
C SER A 30 -1.78 -21.11 13.40
N PHE A 31 -2.17 -21.15 14.68
CA PHE A 31 -1.87 -20.09 15.64
C PHE A 31 -0.38 -19.73 15.70
N LYS A 32 0.51 -20.73 15.50
CA LYS A 32 1.97 -20.58 15.50
C LYS A 32 2.59 -20.40 14.11
N ALA A 33 1.78 -20.32 13.05
CA ALA A 33 2.33 -20.16 11.71
C ALA A 33 3.09 -18.83 11.62
N PRO A 34 4.32 -18.81 11.08
CA PRO A 34 5.11 -17.59 10.94
C PRO A 34 4.60 -16.70 9.81
N TYR A 35 3.51 -17.06 9.13
CA TYR A 35 2.97 -16.30 8.03
C TYR A 35 1.45 -16.12 8.10
N ILE A 36 0.97 -15.01 7.54
CA ILE A 36 -0.44 -14.68 7.38
C ILE A 36 -0.65 -14.24 5.94
N LEU A 37 -1.61 -14.85 5.27
CA LEU A 37 -2.05 -14.42 3.94
C LEU A 37 -3.20 -13.45 4.10
N PHE A 38 -3.27 -12.45 3.24
CA PHE A 38 -4.39 -11.51 3.22
C PHE A 38 -4.84 -11.21 1.80
N LEU A 39 -6.11 -10.88 1.67
CA LEU A 39 -6.73 -10.42 0.43
C LEU A 39 -7.83 -9.43 0.76
N LEU A 40 -7.81 -8.26 0.12
CA LEU A 40 -8.79 -7.19 0.28
C LEU A 40 -9.35 -6.84 -1.08
N ALA A 41 -10.67 -6.64 -1.14
CA ALA A 41 -11.33 -5.95 -2.23
C ALA A 41 -11.56 -4.50 -1.78
N GLU A 42 -11.13 -3.56 -2.62
CA GLU A 42 -11.14 -2.13 -2.31
C GLU A 42 -11.95 -1.37 -3.35
N LEU A 43 -12.67 -0.36 -2.89
CA LEU A 43 -13.30 0.69 -3.69
C LEU A 43 -12.62 2.00 -3.34
N GLU A 44 -12.37 2.80 -4.35
CA GLU A 44 -11.67 4.06 -4.22
C GLU A 44 -12.33 5.13 -5.09
N ALA A 45 -12.54 6.30 -4.50
CA ALA A 45 -12.98 7.49 -5.20
C ALA A 45 -12.01 8.62 -4.88
N GLU A 46 -11.61 9.33 -5.92
CA GLU A 46 -10.65 10.41 -5.83
C GLU A 46 -11.15 11.61 -6.64
N THR A 47 -10.97 12.81 -6.10
CA THR A 47 -11.23 14.05 -6.83
C THR A 47 -9.98 14.92 -6.82
N SER A 48 -9.63 15.44 -7.98
CA SER A 48 -8.49 16.30 -8.18
C SER A 48 -8.70 17.13 -9.45
N PRO A 49 -8.40 18.44 -9.44
CA PRO A 49 -8.45 19.29 -10.64
C PRO A 49 -7.53 18.85 -11.78
N HIS A 50 -6.61 17.93 -11.50
CA HIS A 50 -5.61 17.44 -12.45
C HIS A 50 -6.04 16.16 -13.18
N LEU A 51 -7.26 15.68 -12.94
CA LEU A 51 -7.87 14.57 -13.67
C LEU A 51 -8.75 15.13 -14.79
N ASP A 52 -8.79 14.47 -15.96
CA ASP A 52 -9.57 14.94 -17.12
C ASP A 52 -11.04 15.25 -16.78
N ASP A 53 -11.66 14.46 -15.88
CA ASP A 53 -13.03 14.66 -15.40
C ASP A 53 -13.13 15.26 -14.00
N ASN A 54 -12.04 15.79 -13.43
CA ASN A 54 -11.90 16.25 -12.03
C ASN A 54 -12.16 15.18 -10.94
N HIS A 55 -12.53 13.97 -11.34
CA HIS A 55 -12.77 12.84 -10.45
C HIS A 55 -12.45 11.52 -11.14
N ARG A 56 -12.17 10.51 -10.33
CA ARG A 56 -12.13 9.12 -10.74
C ARG A 56 -12.68 8.23 -9.65
N ALA A 57 -13.40 7.19 -10.02
CA ALA A 57 -13.89 6.20 -9.09
C ALA A 57 -13.70 4.80 -9.65
N GLY A 58 -13.35 3.88 -8.77
CA GLY A 58 -12.92 2.56 -9.15
C GLY A 58 -12.76 1.63 -7.98
N GLY A 59 -12.04 0.55 -8.24
CA GLY A 59 -11.80 -0.47 -7.27
C GLY A 59 -10.70 -1.39 -7.70
N GLY A 60 -10.36 -2.31 -6.82
CA GLY A 60 -9.23 -3.17 -7.01
C GLY A 60 -9.15 -4.26 -5.96
N VAL A 61 -8.05 -4.99 -6.03
CA VAL A 61 -7.71 -6.02 -5.07
C VAL A 61 -6.32 -5.75 -4.54
N TRP A 62 -6.13 -5.98 -3.25
CA TRP A 62 -4.85 -5.92 -2.57
C TRP A 62 -4.61 -7.22 -1.83
N GLY A 63 -3.58 -7.95 -2.22
CA GLY A 63 -3.27 -9.26 -1.63
C GLY A 63 -1.81 -9.38 -1.31
N GLY A 64 -1.50 -10.16 -0.28
CA GLY A 64 -0.12 -10.33 0.15
C GLY A 64 0.06 -11.31 1.28
N SER A 65 1.30 -11.34 1.77
CA SER A 65 1.73 -12.19 2.85
C SER A 65 2.53 -11.38 3.86
N TYR A 66 2.24 -11.58 5.13
CA TYR A 66 3.10 -11.17 6.25
C TYR A 66 3.88 -12.37 6.73
N PHE A 67 5.17 -12.18 6.99
CA PHE A 67 6.07 -13.17 7.56
C PHE A 67 6.67 -12.60 8.85
N ASN A 68 6.66 -13.38 9.92
CA ASN A 68 7.32 -13.07 11.18
C ASN A 68 8.43 -14.09 11.38
N PHE A 69 9.68 -13.62 11.41
CA PHE A 69 10.86 -14.44 11.62
C PHE A 69 11.37 -14.20 13.04
N GLY A 70 10.99 -15.07 13.98
CA GLY A 70 11.32 -14.88 15.40
C GLY A 70 10.56 -13.71 16.01
N GLU A 71 11.19 -13.01 16.96
CA GLU A 71 10.57 -11.89 17.69
C GLU A 71 10.83 -10.52 17.05
N ASP A 72 11.95 -10.39 16.33
CA ASP A 72 12.49 -9.08 15.91
C ASP A 72 12.23 -8.73 14.44
N TRP A 73 12.10 -9.74 13.57
CA TRP A 73 12.01 -9.55 12.12
C TRP A 73 10.59 -9.76 11.62
N ARG A 74 10.09 -8.78 10.85
CA ARG A 74 8.80 -8.86 10.17
C ARG A 74 8.94 -8.42 8.73
N MET A 75 8.33 -9.15 7.83
CA MET A 75 8.35 -8.87 6.39
C MET A 75 6.93 -8.87 5.85
N GLU A 76 6.63 -7.97 4.94
CA GLU A 76 5.39 -7.92 4.16
C GLU A 76 5.77 -7.94 2.69
N VAL A 77 5.11 -8.78 1.91
CA VAL A 77 5.15 -8.71 0.44
C VAL A 77 3.72 -8.68 -0.04
N SER A 78 3.37 -7.68 -0.83
CA SER A 78 2.02 -7.53 -1.35
C SER A 78 1.98 -6.93 -2.76
N ALA A 79 0.86 -7.15 -3.42
CA ALA A 79 0.55 -6.61 -4.72
C ALA A 79 -0.89 -6.07 -4.71
N GLN A 80 -1.08 -4.91 -5.33
CA GLN A 80 -2.36 -4.25 -5.48
C GLN A 80 -2.59 -3.96 -6.96
N TYR A 81 -3.76 -4.35 -7.46
CA TYR A 81 -4.25 -3.94 -8.77
C TYR A 81 -5.45 -3.03 -8.57
N LYS A 82 -5.46 -1.87 -9.22
CA LYS A 82 -6.63 -0.98 -9.23
C LYS A 82 -6.99 -0.57 -10.65
N ARG A 83 -8.29 -0.42 -10.86
CA ARG A 83 -8.87 0.13 -12.08
C ARG A 83 -9.95 1.14 -11.74
N PHE A 84 -9.94 2.26 -12.45
CA PHE A 84 -10.89 3.36 -12.33
C PHE A 84 -11.65 3.50 -13.64
N PRO A 85 -12.82 2.87 -13.79
CA PRO A 85 -13.62 2.98 -15.02
C PRO A 85 -14.54 4.21 -15.06
N LEU A 86 -14.72 4.92 -13.93
CA LEU A 86 -15.62 6.08 -13.85
C LEU A 86 -14.81 7.38 -13.73
N GLY A 87 -15.14 8.38 -14.54
CA GLY A 87 -14.37 9.62 -14.65
C GLY A 87 -13.11 9.40 -15.49
N ASN A 88 -11.95 9.81 -14.98
CA ASN A 88 -10.69 9.59 -15.67
C ASN A 88 -10.27 8.10 -15.67
N GLU A 89 -10.34 7.45 -16.83
CA GLU A 89 -10.03 6.02 -16.96
C GLU A 89 -8.54 5.76 -16.73
N SER A 90 -8.24 4.95 -15.72
CA SER A 90 -6.85 4.61 -15.38
C SER A 90 -6.79 3.23 -14.72
N GLU A 91 -5.66 2.55 -14.89
CA GLU A 91 -5.32 1.35 -14.13
C GLU A 91 -3.85 1.36 -13.77
N TYR A 92 -3.52 0.76 -12.62
CA TYR A 92 -2.13 0.62 -12.18
C TYR A 92 -1.94 -0.67 -11.38
N ILE A 93 -0.72 -1.18 -11.40
CA ILE A 93 -0.28 -2.25 -10.50
C ILE A 93 0.79 -1.70 -9.57
N ARG A 94 0.59 -1.95 -8.27
CA ARG A 94 1.52 -1.61 -7.22
C ARG A 94 2.07 -2.87 -6.57
N TYR A 95 3.37 -2.93 -6.40
CA TYR A 95 4.06 -3.95 -5.61
C TYR A 95 4.68 -3.30 -4.38
N ASP A 96 4.57 -3.96 -3.24
CA ASP A 96 5.13 -3.51 -1.98
C ASP A 96 5.94 -4.63 -1.33
N ALA A 97 7.15 -4.30 -0.87
CA ALA A 97 7.97 -5.14 -0.03
C ALA A 97 8.43 -4.31 1.17
N LYS A 98 8.04 -4.70 2.37
CA LYS A 98 8.44 -4.02 3.60
C LYS A 98 9.17 -5.00 4.50
N LEU A 99 10.23 -4.55 5.11
CA LEU A 99 11.04 -5.28 6.06
C LEU A 99 11.23 -4.41 7.29
N ARG A 100 10.91 -4.97 8.46
CA ARG A 100 11.02 -4.31 9.74
C ARG A 100 11.89 -5.17 10.65
N TYR A 101 12.89 -4.55 11.27
CA TYR A 101 13.75 -5.17 12.26
C TYR A 101 13.72 -4.35 13.56
N SER A 102 13.29 -4.97 14.65
CA SER A 102 13.15 -4.33 15.96
C SER A 102 13.83 -5.18 17.04
N PRO A 103 15.16 -5.05 17.20
CA PRO A 103 15.93 -5.82 18.19
C PRO A 103 15.69 -5.38 19.64
N HIS A 104 15.22 -4.14 19.83
CA HIS A 104 14.86 -3.60 21.13
C HIS A 104 13.55 -2.83 20.98
N LYS A 105 12.80 -2.68 22.07
CA LYS A 105 11.54 -1.91 22.07
C LYS A 105 11.73 -0.45 21.64
N ASP A 106 12.95 0.03 21.76
CA ASP A 106 13.35 1.43 21.56
C ASP A 106 13.96 1.67 20.17
N VAL A 107 14.21 0.62 19.40
CA VAL A 107 14.87 0.70 18.08
C VAL A 107 14.04 -0.02 17.04
N ASP A 108 13.72 0.69 15.97
CA ASP A 108 12.94 0.16 14.86
C ASP A 108 13.54 0.57 13.51
N LEU A 109 14.08 -0.41 12.81
CA LEU A 109 14.61 -0.26 11.46
C LEU A 109 13.53 -0.70 10.48
N ARG A 110 13.21 0.15 9.50
CA ARG A 110 12.29 -0.19 8.41
C ARG A 110 12.91 0.08 7.06
N LEU A 111 12.78 -0.90 6.19
CA LEU A 111 13.06 -0.81 4.78
C LEU A 111 11.75 -1.03 4.03
N GLU A 112 11.33 -0.07 3.25
CA GLU A 112 10.12 -0.13 2.44
C GLU A 112 10.50 0.07 0.99
N TYR A 113 10.12 -0.88 0.14
CA TYR A 113 10.26 -0.79 -1.30
C TYR A 113 8.86 -0.87 -1.91
N MET A 114 8.57 0.10 -2.77
CA MET A 114 7.30 0.21 -3.47
C MET A 114 7.57 0.47 -4.93
N ARG A 115 6.86 -0.22 -5.80
CA ARG A 115 6.88 0.01 -7.24
C ARG A 115 5.46 0.19 -7.74
N ILE A 116 5.17 1.33 -8.37
CA ILE A 116 3.89 1.58 -9.05
C ILE A 116 4.19 1.64 -10.54
N ASP A 117 3.72 0.65 -11.29
CA ASP A 117 4.05 0.42 -12.70
C ASP A 117 5.57 0.45 -13.00
N HIS A 118 6.09 1.63 -13.39
CA HIS A 118 7.50 1.85 -13.75
C HIS A 118 8.24 2.79 -12.77
N LYS A 119 7.56 3.31 -11.74
CA LYS A 119 8.14 4.22 -10.74
C LYS A 119 8.52 3.44 -9.49
N ASP A 120 9.81 3.36 -9.21
CA ASP A 120 10.39 2.70 -8.02
C ASP A 120 10.66 3.71 -6.91
N GLN A 121 10.27 3.36 -5.69
CA GLN A 121 10.58 4.14 -4.48
C GLN A 121 11.09 3.21 -3.38
N GLY A 122 12.27 3.53 -2.86
CA GLY A 122 12.83 2.90 -1.68
C GLY A 122 12.91 3.90 -0.53
N LEU A 123 12.43 3.52 0.64
CA LEU A 123 12.54 4.28 1.87
C LEU A 123 13.25 3.44 2.92
N PHE A 124 14.30 3.99 3.49
CA PHE A 124 14.94 3.46 4.69
C PHE A 124 14.68 4.41 5.85
N SER A 125 14.16 3.90 6.95
CA SER A 125 13.89 4.68 8.16
C SER A 125 14.43 3.97 9.40
N LEU A 126 15.00 4.79 10.29
CA LEU A 126 15.41 4.40 11.64
C LEU A 126 14.57 5.21 12.61
N ASN A 127 13.81 4.53 13.45
CA ASN A 127 13.04 5.16 14.52
C ASN A 127 13.68 4.78 15.86
N LEU A 128 13.95 5.79 16.67
CA LEU A 128 14.43 5.65 18.04
C LEU A 128 13.36 6.20 18.97
N TYR A 129 12.89 5.37 19.89
CA TYR A 129 11.91 5.74 20.90
C TYR A 129 12.65 5.85 22.24
N TYR A 130 12.52 7.01 22.91
CA TYR A 130 13.15 7.30 24.21
C TYR A 130 12.07 7.60 25.25
#